data_AF-A0A7K6PMC6-F1
#
_entry.id   AF-A0A7K6PMC6-F1
#
_cell.length_a   1.000
_cell.length_b   1.000
_cell.length_c   1.000
_cell.angle_alpha   90.00
_cell.angle_beta   90.00
_cell.angle_gamma   90.00
#
_symmetry.space_group_name_H-M   'P 1'
#
loop_
_entity.id
_entity.type
_entity.pdbx_description
1 polymer ?
#
loop_
_entity_poly.entity_id
_entity_poly.type
_entity_poly.pdbx_seq_one_letter_code
_entity_poly.pdbx_strand_id
1 'polypeptide(L)' 'VFTDLEVLAALFAAAIHDVDHPGVSNQFLINTNSELALLYNDESVLENHHLAVGFKLLQERNCDIFQNLSRRQR' A
#
# COMPACT_ATOMS: atom_id res chain seq x y z
N VAL A 1 -14.35 -21.43 -2.22
CA VAL A 1 -13.29 -21.29 -1.21
C VAL A 1 -13.19 -19.84 -0.78
N PHE A 2 -12.98 -18.91 -1.71
CA PHE A 2 -12.98 -17.47 -1.44
C PHE A 2 -14.22 -16.78 -2.02
N THR A 3 -14.63 -15.69 -1.40
CA THR A 3 -15.64 -14.73 -1.84
C THR A 3 -15.08 -13.78 -2.89
N ASP A 4 -15.95 -13.11 -3.64
CA ASP A 4 -15.53 -12.12 -4.64
C ASP A 4 -14.74 -10.95 -4.01
N LEU A 5 -15.06 -10.57 -2.76
CA LEU A 5 -14.34 -9.52 -2.04
C LEU A 5 -12.92 -9.96 -1.66
N GLU A 6 -12.73 -11.22 -1.25
CA GLU A 6 -11.39 -11.76 -0.95
C GLU A 6 -10.54 -11.86 -2.22
N VAL A 7 -11.14 -12.24 -3.35
CA VAL A 7 -10.45 -12.26 -4.65
C VAL A 7 -10.06 -10.84 -5.08
N LEU A 8 -10.97 -9.87 -4.96
CA LEU A 8 -10.68 -8.45 -5.24
C LEU A 8 -9.54 -7.94 -4.34
N ALA A 9 -9.60 -8.20 -3.04
CA ALA A 9 -8.59 -7.76 -2.09
C ALA A 9 -7.21 -8.34 -2.41
N ALA A 10 -7.14 -9.63 -2.76
CA ALA A 10 -5.89 -10.27 -3.15
C ALA A 10 -5.30 -9.67 -4.43
N LEU A 11 -6.13 -9.43 -5.45
CA LEU A 11 -5.69 -8.81 -6.71
C LEU A 11 -5.23 -7.36 -6.51
N PHE A 12 -5.97 -6.59 -5.72
CA PHE A 12 -5.58 -5.21 -5.40
C PHE A 12 -4.28 -5.17 -4.61
N ALA A 13 -4.15 -5.99 -3.56
CA ALA A 13 -2.93 -6.10 -2.77
C ALA A 13 -1.73 -6.44 -3.66
N ALA A 14 -1.87 -7.44 -4.55
CA ALA A 14 -0.83 -7.79 -5.51
C ALA A 14 -0.49 -6.65 -6.48
N ALA A 15 -1.47 -5.85 -6.91
CA ALA A 15 -1.22 -4.73 -7.81
C ALA A 15 -0.45 -3.58 -7.13
N ILE A 16 -0.70 -3.32 -5.85
CA ILE A 16 -0.06 -2.21 -5.12
C ILE A 16 1.18 -2.62 -4.31
N HIS A 17 1.52 -3.92 -4.23
CA HIS A 17 2.43 -4.44 -3.20
C HIS A 17 3.81 -3.78 -3.15
N ASP A 18 4.34 -3.31 -4.29
CA ASP A 18 5.64 -2.63 -4.43
C ASP A 18 5.51 -1.23 -5.07
N VAL A 19 4.34 -0.60 -4.98
CA VAL A 19 4.13 0.73 -5.59
C VAL A 19 5.05 1.78 -4.95
N ASP A 20 5.73 2.58 -5.78
CA ASP A 20 6.70 3.59 -5.33
C ASP A 20 7.95 3.03 -4.61
N HIS A 21 8.35 1.79 -4.94
CA HIS A 21 9.58 1.19 -4.42
C HIS A 21 10.85 1.91 -4.96
N PRO A 22 11.77 2.37 -4.10
CA PRO A 22 12.95 3.17 -4.48
C PRO A 22 14.13 2.35 -5.02
N GLY A 23 13.93 1.08 -5.39
CA GLY A 23 15.00 0.15 -5.78
C GLY A 23 16.03 -0.22 -4.70
N VAL A 24 15.77 0.03 -3.41
CA VAL A 24 16.64 -0.33 -2.27
C VAL A 24 15.84 -1.02 -1.16
N SER A 25 16.48 -1.81 -0.30
CA SER A 25 15.80 -2.56 0.76
C SER A 25 15.46 -1.73 2.00
N ASN A 26 14.57 -2.22 2.86
CA ASN A 26 14.28 -1.64 4.19
C ASN A 26 15.58 -1.43 5.00
N GLN A 27 16.49 -2.40 5.00
CA GLN A 27 17.75 -2.29 5.74
C GLN A 27 18.62 -1.13 5.23
N PHE A 28 18.63 -0.88 3.92
CA PHE A 28 19.32 0.28 3.36
C PHE A 28 18.69 1.58 3.89
N LEU A 29 17.36 1.70 3.80
CA LEU A 29 16.62 2.88 4.26
C LEU A 29 16.83 3.18 5.75
N ILE A 30 16.87 2.15 6.59
CA ILE A 30 17.15 2.25 8.04
C ILE A 30 18.60 2.70 8.26
N ASN A 31 19.56 2.02 7.63
CA ASN A 31 20.99 2.33 7.79
C ASN A 31 21.35 3.74 7.30
N THR A 32 20.59 4.29 6.35
CA THR A 32 20.77 5.66 5.85
C THR A 32 19.92 6.71 6.58
N ASN A 33 19.17 6.34 7.62
CA ASN A 33 18.24 7.23 8.33
C ASN A 33 17.28 7.97 7.37
N SER A 34 16.73 7.24 6.39
CA SER A 34 15.82 7.82 5.41
C SER A 34 14.55 8.36 6.08
N GLU A 35 13.89 9.34 5.47
CA GLU A 35 12.62 9.87 5.98
C GLU A 35 11.54 8.79 6.12
N LEU A 36 11.51 7.81 5.22
CA LEU A 36 10.58 6.68 5.30
C LEU A 36 10.86 5.80 6.52
N ALA A 37 12.12 5.49 6.80
CA ALA A 37 12.50 4.69 7.96
C ALA A 37 12.10 5.39 9.28
N LEU A 38 12.32 6.71 9.35
CA LEU A 38 11.88 7.53 10.48
C LEU A 38 10.35 7.58 10.62
N LEU A 39 9.64 7.74 9.50
CA LEU A 39 8.17 7.80 9.48
C LEU A 39 7.53 6.49 9.96
N TYR A 40 8.07 5.36 9.55
CA TYR A 40 7.55 4.02 9.86
C TYR A 40 8.27 3.32 11.01
N ASN A 41 9.13 4.03 11.75
CA ASN A 41 9.84 3.56 12.93
C ASN A 41 10.59 2.24 12.68
N ASP A 42 11.29 2.15 11.55
CA ASP A 42 12.10 1.00 11.11
C ASP A 42 11.32 -0.32 10.89
N GLU A 43 10.01 -0.34 11.08
CA GLU A 43 9.17 -1.54 10.99
C GLU A 43 8.40 -1.58 9.66
N SER A 44 8.70 -2.60 8.84
CA SER A 44 8.04 -2.83 7.54
C SER A 44 7.93 -1.54 6.69
N VAL A 45 9.06 -0.83 6.56
CA VAL A 45 9.13 0.55 6.06
C VAL A 45 8.51 0.68 4.67
N LEU A 46 8.97 -0.13 3.73
CA LEU A 46 8.49 -0.13 2.35
C LEU A 46 7.06 -0.66 2.26
N GLU A 47 6.73 -1.73 2.98
CA GLU A 47 5.40 -2.33 2.93
C GLU A 47 4.32 -1.36 3.45
N ASN A 48 4.60 -0.60 4.51
CA ASN A 48 3.73 0.47 4.97
C ASN A 48 3.62 1.61 3.95
N HIS A 49 4.73 1.97 3.30
CA HIS A 49 4.76 2.98 2.24
C HIS A 49 3.90 2.58 1.03
N HIS A 50 4.04 1.34 0.56
CA HIS A 50 3.27 0.79 -0.57
C HIS A 50 1.76 0.86 -0.30
N LEU A 51 1.32 0.47 0.91
CA LEU A 51 -0.07 0.62 1.34
C LEU A 51 -0.50 2.09 1.34
N ALA A 52 0.29 2.98 1.95
CA ALA A 52 -0.03 4.40 2.07
C ALA A 52 -0.22 5.05 0.68
N VAL A 53 0.71 4.79 -0.25
CA VAL A 53 0.64 5.30 -1.62
C VAL A 53 -0.56 4.70 -2.37
N GLY A 54 -0.73 3.38 -2.34
CA GLY A 54 -1.82 2.69 -3.03
C GLY A 54 -3.21 3.19 -2.62
N PHE A 55 -3.46 3.35 -1.31
CA PHE A 55 -4.73 3.89 -0.82
C PHE A 55 -4.88 5.39 -1.03
N LYS A 56 -3.79 6.17 -0.99
CA LYS A 56 -3.83 7.61 -1.29
C LYS A 56 -4.25 7.87 -2.74
N LEU A 57 -3.79 7.07 -3.69
CA LEU A 57 -4.14 7.20 -5.10
C LEU A 57 -5.64 7.02 -5.39
N LEU A 58 -6.38 6.30 -4.55
CA LEU A 58 -7.84 6.19 -4.66
C LEU A 58 -8.55 7.54 -4.44
N GLN A 59 -7.90 8.49 -3.77
CA GLN A 59 -8.44 9.83 -3.50
C GLN A 59 -8.22 10.80 -4.67
N GLU A 60 -7.44 10.40 -5.68
CA GLU A 60 -7.27 11.19 -6.90
C GLU A 60 -8.57 11.26 -7.71
N ARG A 61 -8.68 12.29 -8.54
CA ARG A 61 -9.89 12.53 -9.33
C ARG A 61 -10.20 11.33 -10.24
N ASN A 62 -11.39 10.76 -10.08
CA ASN A 62 -11.90 9.60 -10.83
C ASN A 62 -11.10 8.30 -10.60
N CYS A 63 -10.39 8.16 -9.48
CA CYS A 63 -9.57 6.97 -9.18
C CYS A 63 -10.17 6.05 -8.09
N ASP A 64 -11.26 6.42 -7.41
CA ASP A 64 -11.90 5.55 -6.41
C ASP A 64 -12.64 4.37 -7.07
N ILE A 65 -11.88 3.30 -7.36
CA ILE A 65 -12.43 2.04 -7.88
C ILE A 65 -13.31 1.29 -6.85
N PHE A 66 -13.31 1.73 -5.58
CA PHE A 66 -14.09 1.14 -4.49
C PHE A 66 -15.31 2.00 -4.12
N GLN A 67 -15.60 3.07 -4.86
CA GLN A 67 -16.66 4.05 -4.53
C GLN A 67 -18.06 3.43 -4.33
N ASN A 68 -18.35 2.31 -5.01
CA ASN A 68 -19.65 1.63 -4.95
C ASN A 68 -19.68 0.46 -3.94
N LEU A 69 -18.58 0.18 -3.24
CA LEU A 69 -18.58 -0.79 -2.16
C LEU A 69 -19.26 -0.21 -0.93
N SER A 70 -20.02 -1.04 -0.20
CA SER A 70 -20.61 -0.61 1.06
C SER A 70 -19.54 -0.30 2.10
N ARG A 71 -19.87 0.52 3.10
CA ARG A 71 -18.97 0.83 4.23
C ARG A 71 -18.49 -0.40 5.00
N ARG A 72 -19.22 -1.53 4.94
CA ARG A 72 -18.80 -2.78 5.59
C ARG A 72 -17.80 -3.57 4.72
N GLN A 73 -17.84 -3.38 3.41
CA GLN A 73 -16.92 -4.04 2.47
C GLN A 73 -15.60 -3.26 2.32
N ARG A 74 -15.63 -1.94 2.52
CA ARG A 74 -14.44 -1.08 2.64
C ARG A 74 -13.86 -1.16 4.05
#